data_AF-A0AAD2AE02-F1
#
_entry.id   AF-A0AAD2AE02-F1
#
_cell.length_a   1.000
_cell.length_b   1.000
_cell.length_c   1.000
_cell.angle_alpha   90.00
_cell.angle_beta   90.00
_cell.angle_gamma   90.00
#
_symmetry.space_group_name_H-M   'P 1'
#
loop_
_entity.id
_entity.type
_entity.pdbx_description
1 polymer ?
#
loop_
_entity_poly.entity_id
_entity_poly.type
_entity_poly.pdbx_seq_one_letter_code
_entity_poly.pdbx_strand_id
1 'polypeptide(L)'
;MSRPTAPPQPDEAAQPQPPPAQASSASSLMAIIALILRIITFVCLIISTIIIVTTTATIGDTYQTVEIQFNDIYAYRYVLAVNVLGLVYTKFQLPSSICLVISGKPLWKSPGFLVYDFLGDKVLLSLLATGVGAAFGATLDLKKNLDDLDDILQENYGNTALSLIRVKLDDFFTKAYVSAGFLLIAFLTSVILSVISSLVLTKKT
;
A
#
# COMPACT_ATOMS: atom_id res chain seq x y z
N MET A 1 -72.43 12.34 45.32
CA MET A 1 -71.97 11.63 44.10
C MET A 1 -70.48 11.44 44.22
N SER A 2 -70.08 10.28 44.73
CA SER A 2 -68.70 9.94 45.12
C SER A 2 -68.02 9.22 43.97
N ARG A 3 -66.92 9.78 43.47
CA ARG A 3 -66.16 9.27 42.32
C ARG A 3 -65.36 8.03 42.76
N PRO A 4 -65.45 6.87 42.08
CA PRO A 4 -64.67 5.68 42.45
C PRO A 4 -63.19 5.89 42.11
N THR A 5 -62.32 5.66 43.09
CA THR A 5 -60.86 5.58 42.94
C THR A 5 -60.50 4.26 42.23
N ALA A 6 -59.77 4.37 41.12
CA ALA A 6 -59.22 3.21 40.41
C ALA A 6 -58.07 2.56 41.23
N PRO A 7 -57.91 1.23 41.16
CA PRO A 7 -56.85 0.50 41.87
C PRO A 7 -55.45 0.78 41.26
N PRO A 8 -54.37 0.65 42.06
CA PRO A 8 -53.00 0.88 41.60
C PRO A 8 -52.57 -0.18 40.57
N GLN A 9 -51.98 0.28 39.45
CA GLN A 9 -51.35 -0.59 38.46
C GLN A 9 -50.10 -1.24 39.05
N PRO A 10 -49.88 -2.56 38.82
CA PRO A 10 -48.70 -3.26 39.31
C PRO A 10 -47.45 -2.85 38.51
N ASP A 11 -46.33 -2.75 39.22
CA ASP A 11 -45.01 -2.36 38.73
C ASP A 11 -44.66 -3.00 37.39
N GLU A 12 -44.51 -2.15 36.37
CA GLU A 12 -43.99 -2.53 35.06
C GLU A 12 -42.53 -2.94 35.23
N ALA A 13 -42.32 -4.25 35.33
CA ALA A 13 -41.02 -4.88 35.45
C ALA A 13 -40.09 -4.36 34.34
N ALA A 14 -39.01 -3.71 34.77
CA ALA A 14 -37.91 -3.28 33.93
C ALA A 14 -37.45 -4.45 33.05
N GLN A 15 -37.70 -4.36 31.74
CA GLN A 15 -37.11 -5.27 30.78
C GLN A 15 -35.58 -5.16 30.86
N PRO A 16 -34.84 -6.28 30.99
CA PRO A 16 -33.38 -6.25 30.95
C PRO A 16 -32.92 -5.75 29.57
N GLN A 17 -32.23 -4.60 29.54
CA GLN A 17 -31.51 -4.15 28.35
C GLN A 17 -30.49 -5.22 27.94
N PRO A 18 -30.34 -5.54 26.64
CA PRO A 18 -29.26 -6.41 26.17
C PRO A 18 -27.88 -5.78 26.51
N PRO A 19 -26.87 -6.58 26.91
CA PRO A 19 -25.60 -6.07 27.43
C PRO A 19 -24.82 -5.15 26.46
N PRO A 20 -24.33 -3.97 26.88
CA PRO A 20 -23.49 -3.09 26.05
C PRO A 20 -22.02 -3.55 25.87
N ALA A 21 -21.64 -4.76 26.29
CA ALA A 21 -20.23 -5.07 26.56
C ALA A 21 -19.40 -5.61 25.38
N GLN A 22 -20.00 -5.93 24.22
CA GLN A 22 -19.29 -6.66 23.16
C GLN A 22 -18.85 -5.80 21.96
N ALA A 23 -19.22 -4.51 21.90
CA ALA A 23 -18.91 -3.63 20.77
C ALA A 23 -17.57 -2.86 20.89
N SER A 24 -17.00 -2.72 22.11
CA SER A 24 -15.81 -1.88 22.35
C SER A 24 -14.48 -2.59 22.10
N SER A 25 -14.40 -3.91 22.28
CA SER A 25 -13.14 -4.68 22.12
C SER A 25 -12.79 -4.93 20.65
N ALA A 26 -13.78 -5.27 19.82
CA ALA A 26 -13.58 -5.56 18.40
C ALA A 26 -13.20 -4.31 17.59
N SER A 27 -13.77 -3.15 17.92
CA SER A 27 -13.44 -1.87 17.25
C SER A 27 -12.01 -1.42 17.55
N SER A 28 -11.56 -1.60 18.80
CA SER A 28 -10.19 -1.30 19.22
C SER A 28 -9.16 -2.22 18.56
N LEU A 29 -9.45 -3.51 18.46
CA LEU A 29 -8.58 -4.48 17.78
C LEU A 29 -8.45 -4.16 16.27
N MET A 30 -9.55 -3.84 15.59
CA MET A 30 -9.52 -3.46 14.17
C MET A 30 -8.69 -2.19 13.94
N ALA A 31 -8.78 -1.21 14.85
CA ALA A 31 -7.97 0.01 14.77
C ALA A 31 -6.47 -0.26 14.95
N ILE A 32 -6.10 -1.16 15.88
CA ILE A 32 -4.70 -1.57 16.09
C ILE A 32 -4.17 -2.31 14.85
N ILE A 33 -4.94 -3.26 14.31
CA ILE A 33 -4.55 -4.00 13.10
C ILE A 33 -4.37 -3.03 11.92
N ALA A 34 -5.31 -2.11 11.71
CA ALA A 34 -5.21 -1.09 10.66
C ALA A 34 -3.98 -0.20 10.83
N LEU A 35 -3.64 0.19 12.07
CA LEU A 35 -2.44 0.96 12.37
C LEU A 35 -1.16 0.20 11.99
N ILE A 36 -1.05 -1.07 12.39
CA ILE A 36 0.11 -1.92 12.08
C ILE A 36 0.26 -2.05 10.57
N LEU A 37 -0.83 -2.36 9.86
CA LEU A 37 -0.82 -2.48 8.40
C LEU A 37 -0.42 -1.15 7.72
N ARG A 38 -0.91 0.01 8.20
CA ARG A 38 -0.47 1.34 7.70
C ARG A 38 1.04 1.54 7.87
N ILE A 39 1.61 1.13 9.00
CA ILE A 39 3.06 1.21 9.26
C ILE A 39 3.82 0.28 8.29
N ILE A 40 3.36 -0.95 8.11
CA ILE A 40 3.98 -1.92 7.17
C ILE A 40 3.96 -1.35 5.75
N THR A 41 2.82 -0.86 5.26
CA THR A 41 2.71 -0.22 3.94
C THR A 41 3.69 0.94 3.82
N PHE A 42 3.75 1.82 4.82
CA PHE A 42 4.63 2.98 4.80
C PHE A 42 6.11 2.59 4.72
N VAL A 43 6.56 1.63 5.54
CA VAL A 43 7.95 1.14 5.52
C VAL A 43 8.28 0.46 4.20
N CYS A 44 7.39 -0.39 3.68
CA CYS A 44 7.59 -1.07 2.40
C CYS A 44 7.70 -0.07 1.23
N LEU A 45 6.86 0.97 1.22
CA LEU A 45 6.93 2.04 0.21
C LEU A 45 8.23 2.84 0.32
N ILE A 46 8.72 3.12 1.53
CA ILE A 46 10.03 3.78 1.72
C ILE A 46 11.15 2.90 1.13
N ILE A 47 11.19 1.62 1.50
CA ILE A 47 12.23 0.71 1.03
C ILE A 47 12.19 0.59 -0.50
N SER A 48 11.01 0.39 -1.08
CA SER A 48 10.83 0.33 -2.54
C SER A 48 11.30 1.61 -3.23
N THR A 49 10.95 2.79 -2.68
CA THR A 49 11.38 4.09 -3.20
C THR A 49 12.89 4.25 -3.16
N ILE A 50 13.51 3.94 -2.01
CA ILE A 50 14.96 4.04 -1.84
C ILE A 50 15.67 3.15 -2.85
N ILE A 51 15.22 1.91 -3.05
CA ILE A 51 15.84 1.00 -4.02
C ILE A 51 15.73 1.56 -5.44
N ILE A 52 14.56 2.05 -5.86
CA ILE A 52 14.37 2.59 -7.21
C ILE A 52 15.21 3.84 -7.46
N VAL A 53 15.29 4.76 -6.48
CA VAL A 53 16.04 6.01 -6.62
C VAL A 53 17.55 5.78 -6.56
N THR A 54 18.01 4.88 -5.69
CA THR A 54 19.45 4.66 -5.43
C THR A 54 20.08 3.70 -6.42
N THR A 55 19.29 2.85 -7.08
CA THR A 55 19.87 1.87 -8.00
C THR A 55 20.17 2.51 -9.36
N THR A 56 21.46 2.52 -9.68
CA THR A 56 22.03 3.01 -10.93
C THR A 56 22.82 1.88 -11.58
N ALA A 57 22.60 1.61 -12.86
CA ALA A 57 23.44 0.70 -13.65
C ALA A 57 24.55 1.52 -14.33
N THR A 58 25.78 1.35 -13.87
CA THR A 58 26.95 2.00 -14.50
C THR A 58 27.47 1.11 -15.63
N ILE A 59 27.12 1.45 -16.87
CA ILE A 59 27.65 0.80 -18.07
C ILE A 59 28.85 1.62 -18.55
N GLY A 60 30.05 1.20 -18.20
CA GLY A 60 31.27 1.83 -18.70
C GLY A 60 32.49 0.94 -18.60
N ASP A 61 33.35 1.09 -19.62
CA ASP A 61 34.78 0.81 -19.57
C ASP A 61 35.55 2.12 -19.35
N THR A 62 36.84 2.03 -19.01
CA THR A 62 37.80 3.05 -18.52
C THR A 62 37.74 4.48 -19.11
N TYR A 63 37.06 4.72 -20.24
CA TYR A 63 37.02 6.01 -20.93
C TYR A 63 35.61 6.59 -21.18
N GLN A 64 34.53 5.81 -21.04
CA GLN A 64 33.15 6.32 -21.09
C GLN A 64 32.24 5.52 -20.16
N THR A 65 31.70 6.21 -19.15
CA THR A 65 30.69 5.69 -18.23
C THR A 65 29.33 6.24 -18.63
N VAL A 66 28.47 5.40 -19.21
CA VAL A 66 27.06 5.68 -19.39
C VAL A 66 26.33 5.12 -18.17
N GLU A 67 25.89 6.01 -17.28
CA GLU A 67 25.06 5.64 -16.14
C GLU A 67 23.59 5.57 -16.58
N ILE A 68 23.03 4.37 -16.64
CA ILE A 68 21.60 4.16 -16.83
C ILE A 68 20.95 4.12 -15.45
N GLN A 69 20.18 5.15 -15.12
CA GLN A 69 19.38 5.17 -13.91
C GLN A 69 18.00 4.57 -14.16
N PHE A 70 17.39 3.94 -13.15
CA PHE A 70 15.99 3.48 -13.28
C PHE A 70 15.04 4.60 -13.68
N ASN A 71 15.26 5.82 -13.18
CA ASN A 71 14.43 6.98 -13.49
C ASN A 71 14.54 7.43 -14.97
N ASP A 72 15.44 6.87 -15.78
CA ASP A 72 15.48 7.19 -17.21
C ASP A 72 14.45 6.39 -18.01
N ILE A 73 14.08 5.20 -17.51
CA ILE A 73 13.09 4.32 -18.13
C ILE A 73 11.68 4.76 -17.72
N TYR A 74 10.84 5.07 -18.70
CA TYR A 74 9.49 5.61 -18.48
C TYR A 74 8.63 4.80 -17.50
N ALA A 75 8.70 3.46 -17.56
CA ALA A 75 7.96 2.59 -16.66
C ALA A 75 8.40 2.74 -15.20
N TYR A 76 9.70 2.81 -14.91
CA TYR A 76 10.19 2.99 -13.54
C TYR A 76 9.94 4.42 -13.03
N ARG A 77 9.88 5.44 -13.90
CA ARG A 77 9.39 6.79 -13.53
C ARG A 77 7.96 6.76 -13.04
N TYR A 78 7.10 6.00 -13.74
CA TYR A 78 5.73 5.80 -13.31
C TYR A 78 5.66 5.09 -11.95
N VAL A 79 6.42 4.02 -11.75
CA VAL A 79 6.49 3.31 -10.45
C VAL A 79 6.97 4.24 -9.32
N LEU A 80 7.98 5.09 -9.60
CA LEU A 80 8.44 6.09 -8.65
C LEU A 80 7.34 7.09 -8.30
N ALA A 81 6.57 7.58 -9.28
CA ALA A 81 5.44 8.46 -9.04
C ALA A 81 4.34 7.79 -8.19
N VAL A 82 4.01 6.52 -8.48
CA VAL A 82 3.08 5.71 -7.69
C VAL A 82 3.56 5.59 -6.24
N ASN A 83 4.84 5.29 -6.02
CA ASN A 83 5.43 5.18 -4.69
C ASN A 83 5.35 6.50 -3.92
N VAL A 84 5.69 7.63 -4.55
CA VAL A 84 5.64 8.96 -3.93
C VAL A 84 4.20 9.33 -3.55
N LEU A 85 3.23 9.12 -4.46
CA LEU A 85 1.81 9.34 -4.17
C LEU A 85 1.33 8.47 -3.00
N GLY A 86 1.74 7.20 -2.97
CA GLY A 86 1.41 6.29 -1.88
C GLY A 86 2.01 6.72 -0.54
N LEU A 87 3.24 7.23 -0.54
CA LEU A 87 3.89 7.78 0.65
C LEU A 87 3.19 9.03 1.17
N VAL A 88 2.82 9.96 0.28
CA VAL A 88 2.09 11.18 0.65
C VAL A 88 0.73 10.83 1.27
N TYR A 89 0.01 9.89 0.68
CA TYR A 89 -1.28 9.44 1.21
C TYR A 89 -1.13 8.75 2.58
N THR A 90 -0.22 7.78 2.71
CA THR A 90 0.00 7.08 3.99
C THR A 90 0.51 8.01 5.10
N LYS A 91 1.36 8.99 4.77
CA LYS A 91 1.76 10.07 5.71
C LYS A 91 0.57 10.85 6.23
N PHE A 92 -0.35 11.22 5.35
CA PHE A 92 -1.56 11.97 5.73
C PHE A 92 -2.51 11.13 6.58
N GLN A 93 -2.57 9.83 6.33
CA GLN A 93 -3.49 8.89 6.95
C GLN A 93 -3.02 8.38 8.34
N LEU A 94 -1.71 8.40 8.61
CA LEU A 94 -1.08 7.94 9.87
C LEU A 94 -1.55 8.71 11.13
N PRO A 95 -1.53 10.06 11.18
CA PRO A 95 -1.93 10.83 12.36
C PRO A 95 -3.37 10.54 12.80
N SER A 96 -4.29 10.37 11.84
CA SER A 96 -5.69 10.06 12.12
C SER A 96 -5.84 8.69 12.81
N SER A 97 -5.13 7.67 12.30
CA SER A 97 -5.13 6.33 12.92
C SER A 97 -4.53 6.33 14.31
N ILE A 98 -3.43 7.06 14.53
CA ILE A 98 -2.77 7.14 15.83
C ILE A 98 -3.69 7.79 16.86
N CYS A 99 -4.36 8.90 16.52
CA CYS A 99 -5.29 9.54 17.45
C CYS A 99 -6.51 8.66 17.75
N LEU A 100 -7.02 7.90 16.78
CA LEU A 100 -8.10 6.95 17.03
C LEU A 100 -7.70 5.91 18.08
N VAL A 101 -6.48 5.38 18.00
CA VAL A 101 -5.95 4.38 18.94
C VAL A 101 -5.67 4.98 20.32
N ILE A 102 -5.07 6.18 20.39
CA ILE A 102 -4.71 6.82 21.68
C ILE A 102 -5.94 7.41 22.38
N SER A 103 -6.79 8.13 21.66
CA SER A 103 -7.89 8.89 22.24
C SER A 103 -9.21 8.11 22.32
N GLY A 104 -9.29 6.92 21.69
CA GLY A 104 -10.53 6.14 21.56
C GLY A 104 -11.65 6.87 20.80
N LYS A 105 -11.33 8.02 20.19
CA LYS A 105 -12.24 8.91 19.48
C LYS A 105 -11.59 9.24 18.14
N PRO A 106 -12.34 9.15 17.02
CA PRO A 106 -11.79 9.54 15.73
C PRO A 106 -11.42 11.04 15.74
N LEU A 107 -10.23 11.35 15.23
CA LEU A 107 -9.67 12.72 15.16
C LEU A 107 -10.62 13.65 14.40
N TRP A 108 -11.16 13.16 13.28
CA TRP A 108 -12.25 13.81 12.55
C TRP A 108 -13.57 13.06 12.78
N LYS A 109 -14.47 13.66 13.55
CA LYS A 109 -15.83 13.15 13.77
C LYS A 109 -16.79 13.45 12.60
N SER A 110 -16.28 13.98 11.49
CA SER A 110 -17.07 14.36 10.33
C SER A 110 -17.36 13.14 9.45
N PRO A 111 -18.62 12.89 9.05
CA PRO A 111 -18.97 11.80 8.13
C PRO A 111 -18.22 11.89 6.79
N GLY A 112 -17.85 13.10 6.34
CA GLY A 112 -17.08 13.29 5.11
C GLY A 112 -15.65 12.72 5.17
N PHE A 113 -15.00 12.75 6.34
CA PHE A 113 -13.65 12.19 6.49
C PHE A 113 -13.65 10.66 6.38
N LEU A 114 -14.70 9.99 6.85
CA LEU A 114 -14.84 8.54 6.75
C LEU A 114 -15.01 8.10 5.28
N VAL A 115 -15.80 8.85 4.51
CA VAL A 115 -15.96 8.62 3.06
C VAL A 115 -14.66 8.90 2.31
N TYR A 116 -13.93 9.95 2.70
CA TYR A 116 -12.62 10.25 2.14
C TYR A 116 -11.59 9.15 2.41
N ASP A 117 -11.47 8.65 3.64
CA ASP A 117 -10.54 7.56 4.00
C ASP A 117 -10.86 6.29 3.20
N PHE A 118 -12.15 5.97 3.04
CA PHE A 118 -12.61 4.84 2.24
C PHE A 118 -12.34 4.99 0.73
N LEU A 119 -12.62 6.16 0.16
CA LEU A 119 -12.37 6.43 -1.25
C LEU A 119 -10.87 6.49 -1.53
N GLY A 120 -10.11 7.13 -0.64
CA GLY A 120 -8.66 7.21 -0.69
C GLY A 120 -8.01 5.83 -0.67
N ASP A 121 -8.48 4.92 0.20
CA ASP A 121 -7.95 3.56 0.28
C ASP A 121 -8.17 2.77 -1.02
N LYS A 122 -9.28 3.01 -1.73
CA LYS A 122 -9.54 2.41 -3.05
C LYS A 122 -8.67 3.00 -4.14
N VAL A 123 -8.53 4.33 -4.18
CA VAL A 123 -7.67 5.00 -5.15
C VAL A 123 -6.22 4.58 -4.97
N LEU A 124 -5.74 4.55 -3.71
CA LEU A 124 -4.42 4.06 -3.36
C LEU A 124 -4.24 2.61 -3.80
N LEU A 125 -5.22 1.75 -3.51
CA LEU A 125 -5.20 0.35 -3.90
C LEU A 125 -5.04 0.17 -5.41
N SER A 126 -5.87 0.87 -6.21
CA SER A 126 -5.79 0.83 -7.67
C SER A 126 -4.45 1.37 -8.18
N LEU A 127 -3.95 2.46 -7.59
CA LEU A 127 -2.69 3.06 -7.97
C LEU A 127 -1.52 2.09 -7.70
N LEU A 128 -1.45 1.50 -6.50
CA LEU A 128 -0.45 0.50 -6.14
C LEU A 128 -0.54 -0.74 -7.03
N ALA A 129 -1.74 -1.22 -7.37
CA ALA A 129 -1.92 -2.35 -8.28
C ALA A 129 -1.27 -2.10 -9.64
N THR A 130 -1.51 -0.91 -10.22
CA THR A 130 -0.90 -0.54 -11.50
C THR A 130 0.60 -0.34 -11.38
N GLY A 131 1.10 0.20 -10.26
CA GLY A 131 2.53 0.34 -9.99
C GLY A 131 3.24 -1.02 -9.89
N VAL A 132 2.65 -1.98 -9.18
CA VAL A 132 3.16 -3.37 -9.11
C VAL A 132 3.20 -4.00 -10.50
N GLY A 133 2.12 -3.88 -11.27
CA GLY A 133 2.06 -4.38 -12.64
C GLY A 133 3.13 -3.77 -13.55
N ALA A 134 3.30 -2.45 -13.50
CA ALA A 134 4.34 -1.75 -14.26
C ALA A 134 5.75 -2.13 -13.82
N ALA A 135 6.00 -2.29 -12.52
CA ALA A 135 7.31 -2.67 -11.98
C ALA A 135 7.72 -4.08 -12.44
N PHE A 136 6.84 -5.06 -12.29
CA PHE A 136 7.13 -6.43 -12.75
C PHE A 136 7.15 -6.54 -14.27
N GLY A 137 6.19 -5.91 -14.97
CA GLY A 137 6.13 -5.91 -16.43
C GLY A 137 7.39 -5.33 -17.05
N ALA A 138 7.80 -4.13 -16.63
CA ALA A 138 9.02 -3.50 -17.14
C ALA A 138 10.26 -4.34 -16.83
N THR A 139 10.38 -4.87 -15.61
CA THR A 139 11.57 -5.67 -15.24
C THR A 139 11.67 -6.94 -16.06
N LEU A 140 10.57 -7.66 -16.27
CA LEU A 140 10.54 -8.90 -17.05
C LEU A 140 10.77 -8.65 -18.54
N ASP A 141 10.13 -7.63 -19.11
CA ASP A 141 10.25 -7.32 -20.54
C ASP A 141 11.65 -6.84 -20.89
N LEU A 142 12.25 -5.98 -20.05
CA LEU A 142 13.63 -5.52 -20.27
C LEU A 142 14.62 -6.68 -20.13
N LYS A 143 14.47 -7.52 -19.09
CA LYS A 143 15.38 -8.66 -18.89
C LYS A 143 15.33 -9.64 -20.06
N LYS A 144 14.13 -10.02 -20.52
CA LYS A 144 13.97 -10.93 -21.67
C LYS A 144 14.53 -10.35 -22.95
N ASN A 145 14.24 -9.09 -23.25
CA ASN A 145 14.73 -8.44 -24.46
C ASN A 145 16.26 -8.30 -24.47
N LEU A 146 16.89 -8.18 -23.30
CA LEU A 146 18.35 -8.18 -23.17
C LEU A 146 18.95 -9.58 -23.31
N ASP A 147 18.32 -10.59 -22.72
CA ASP A 147 18.72 -12.00 -22.87
C ASP A 147 18.65 -12.42 -24.35
N ASP A 148 17.55 -12.13 -25.05
CA ASP A 148 17.37 -12.42 -26.49
C ASP A 148 18.41 -11.69 -27.36
N LEU A 149 18.72 -10.42 -27.04
CA LEU A 149 19.70 -9.64 -27.80
C LEU A 149 21.13 -10.15 -27.61
N ASP A 150 21.47 -10.59 -26.40
CA ASP A 150 22.77 -11.22 -26.09
C ASP A 150 22.95 -12.51 -26.90
N ASP A 151 21.93 -13.37 -26.91
CA ASP A 151 21.95 -14.65 -27.63
C ASP A 151 22.13 -14.43 -29.15
N ILE A 152 21.38 -13.49 -29.75
CA ILE A 152 21.47 -13.17 -31.19
C ILE A 152 22.85 -12.64 -31.57
N LEU A 153 23.44 -11.75 -30.75
CA LEU A 153 24.75 -11.16 -31.03
C LEU A 153 25.88 -12.15 -30.79
N GLN A 154 25.75 -13.00 -29.78
CA GLN A 154 26.72 -14.05 -29.51
C GLN A 154 26.74 -15.08 -30.63
N GLU A 155 25.58 -15.50 -31.14
CA GLU A 155 25.47 -16.44 -32.27
C GLU A 155 26.04 -15.86 -33.57
N ASN A 156 25.70 -14.61 -33.92
CA ASN A 156 26.08 -14.02 -35.22
C ASN A 156 27.48 -13.42 -35.26
N TYR A 157 27.97 -12.86 -34.14
CA TYR A 157 29.19 -12.04 -34.12
C TYR A 157 30.24 -12.52 -33.10
N GLY A 158 29.93 -13.50 -32.24
CA GLY A 158 30.85 -13.98 -31.21
C GLY A 158 31.28 -12.90 -30.21
N ASN A 159 30.49 -11.83 -30.05
CA ASN A 159 30.87 -10.65 -29.28
C ASN A 159 30.59 -10.82 -27.78
N THR A 160 31.61 -10.66 -26.93
CA THR A 160 31.52 -10.76 -25.46
C THR A 160 31.24 -9.41 -24.77
N ALA A 161 31.21 -8.29 -25.49
CA ALA A 161 30.97 -6.99 -24.88
C ALA A 161 29.57 -6.87 -24.28
N LEU A 162 28.55 -7.42 -24.94
CA LEU A 162 27.17 -7.37 -24.45
C LEU A 162 26.97 -8.27 -23.21
N SER A 163 27.67 -9.41 -23.13
CA SER A 163 27.57 -10.30 -21.97
C SER A 163 28.15 -9.68 -20.69
N LEU A 164 29.19 -8.83 -20.81
CA LEU A 164 29.68 -8.03 -19.68
C LEU A 164 28.65 -6.99 -19.22
N ILE A 165 27.93 -6.37 -20.15
CA ILE A 165 26.84 -5.43 -19.85
C ILE A 165 25.66 -6.17 -19.21
N ARG A 166 25.33 -7.36 -19.73
CA ARG A 166 24.26 -8.24 -19.21
C ARG A 166 24.48 -8.60 -17.75
N VAL A 167 25.69 -9.00 -17.37
CA VAL A 167 26.01 -9.31 -15.96
C VAL A 167 25.75 -8.12 -15.03
N LYS A 168 26.12 -6.90 -15.44
CA LYS A 168 25.83 -5.68 -14.68
C LYS A 168 24.33 -5.38 -14.61
N LEU A 169 23.61 -5.61 -15.71
CA LEU A 169 22.17 -5.39 -15.78
C LEU A 169 21.35 -6.44 -15.05
N ASP A 170 21.85 -7.67 -14.90
CA ASP A 170 21.18 -8.72 -14.14
C ASP A 170 21.13 -8.38 -12.64
N ASP A 171 22.22 -7.83 -12.08
CA ASP A 171 22.23 -7.28 -10.72
C ASP A 171 21.23 -6.11 -10.58
N PHE A 172 21.18 -5.25 -11.60
CA PHE A 172 20.23 -4.14 -11.66
C PHE A 172 18.78 -4.64 -11.65
N PHE A 173 18.40 -5.57 -12.53
CA PHE A 173 17.04 -6.14 -12.55
C PHE A 173 16.71 -6.91 -11.28
N THR A 174 17.68 -7.60 -10.68
CA THR A 174 17.49 -8.28 -9.40
C THR A 174 17.08 -7.28 -8.32
N LYS A 175 17.75 -6.12 -8.23
CA LYS A 175 17.35 -5.03 -7.32
C LYS A 175 15.97 -4.47 -7.65
N ALA A 176 15.64 -4.31 -8.93
CA ALA A 176 14.31 -3.90 -9.38
C ALA A 176 13.22 -4.88 -8.91
N TYR A 177 13.49 -6.19 -9.02
CA TYR A 177 12.58 -7.26 -8.62
C TYR A 177 12.36 -7.26 -7.10
N VAL A 178 13.42 -7.07 -6.33
CA VAL A 178 13.35 -6.91 -4.87
C VAL A 178 12.49 -5.69 -4.52
N SER A 179 12.68 -4.55 -5.19
CA SER A 179 11.86 -3.36 -4.99
C SER A 179 10.38 -3.60 -5.33
N ALA A 180 10.10 -4.24 -6.47
CA ALA A 180 8.75 -4.61 -6.88
C ALA A 180 8.08 -5.55 -5.86
N GLY A 181 8.85 -6.44 -5.22
CA GLY A 181 8.39 -7.27 -4.11
C GLY A 181 7.93 -6.47 -2.90
N PHE A 182 8.70 -5.48 -2.46
CA PHE A 182 8.28 -4.58 -1.37
C PHE A 182 7.02 -3.78 -1.75
N LEU A 183 6.93 -3.31 -2.99
CA LEU A 183 5.74 -2.63 -3.50
C LEU A 183 4.51 -3.57 -3.52
N LEU A 184 4.68 -4.84 -3.86
CA LEU A 184 3.63 -5.85 -3.80
C LEU A 184 3.14 -6.08 -2.37
N ILE A 185 4.05 -6.16 -1.39
CA ILE A 185 3.67 -6.28 0.02
C ILE A 185 2.85 -5.06 0.46
N ALA A 186 3.26 -3.84 0.06
CA ALA A 186 2.50 -2.63 0.31
C ALA A 186 1.09 -2.69 -0.30
N PHE A 187 0.97 -3.21 -1.52
CA PHE A 187 -0.31 -3.42 -2.21
C PHE A 187 -1.22 -4.40 -1.46
N LEU A 188 -0.72 -5.59 -1.10
CA LEU A 188 -1.50 -6.60 -0.37
C LEU A 188 -1.98 -6.07 0.99
N THR A 189 -1.11 -5.34 1.68
CA THR A 189 -1.44 -4.69 2.94
C THR A 189 -2.54 -3.63 2.73
N SER A 190 -2.50 -2.88 1.63
CA SER A 190 -3.54 -1.94 1.23
C SER A 190 -4.89 -2.62 0.90
N VAL A 191 -4.88 -3.83 0.34
CA VAL A 191 -6.11 -4.63 0.12
C VAL A 191 -6.80 -4.90 1.45
N ILE A 192 -6.04 -5.37 2.44
CA ILE A 192 -6.57 -5.69 3.77
C ILE A 192 -7.13 -4.43 4.43
N LEU A 193 -6.43 -3.30 4.32
CA LEU A 193 -6.92 -1.99 4.77
C LEU A 193 -8.26 -1.62 4.17
N SER A 194 -8.41 -1.77 2.85
CA SER A 194 -9.64 -1.44 2.14
C SER A 194 -10.83 -2.28 2.63
N VAL A 195 -10.60 -3.57 2.91
CA VAL A 195 -11.60 -4.45 3.51
C VAL A 195 -11.97 -3.99 4.93
N ILE A 196 -10.99 -3.67 5.77
CA ILE A 196 -11.23 -3.16 7.14
C ILE A 196 -12.04 -1.85 7.09
N SER A 197 -11.65 -0.92 6.22
CA SER A 197 -12.34 0.36 6.01
C SER A 197 -13.80 0.16 5.58
N SER A 198 -14.05 -0.80 4.67
CA SER A 198 -15.40 -1.21 4.26
C SER A 198 -16.24 -1.73 5.43
N LEU A 199 -15.68 -2.63 6.24
CA LEU A 199 -16.39 -3.23 7.38
C LEU A 199 -16.77 -2.20 8.45
N VAL A 200 -15.89 -1.22 8.68
CA VAL A 200 -16.15 -0.12 9.63
C VAL A 200 -17.30 0.77 9.13
N LEU A 201 -17.38 1.03 7.82
CA LEU A 201 -18.46 1.83 7.23
C LEU A 201 -19.82 1.11 7.32
N THR A 202 -19.88 -0.18 7.00
CA THR A 202 -21.11 -0.98 7.07
C THR A 202 -21.69 -1.05 8.48
N LYS A 203 -20.85 -1.05 9.53
CA LYS A 203 -21.33 -1.05 10.93
C LYS A 203 -21.89 0.29 11.40
N LYS A 204 -21.70 1.36 10.64
CA LYS A 204 -22.04 2.73 11.02
C LYS A 204 -23.21 3.32 10.22
N THR A 205 -23.69 2.57 9.22
CA THR A 205 -24.87 2.87 8.39
C THR A 205 -26.03 2.03 8.88
#